data_AF-A0A7X6PKS7-F1
#
_entry.id   AF-A0A7X6PKS7-F1
#
_cell.length_a   1.000
_cell.length_b   1.000
_cell.length_c   1.000
_cell.angle_alpha   90.00
_cell.angle_beta   90.00
_cell.angle_gamma   90.00
#
_symmetry.space_group_name_H-M   'P 1'
#
loop_
_entity.id
_entity.type
_entity.pdbx_description
1 polymer ?
#
loop_
_entity_poly.entity_id
_entity_poly.type
_entity_poly.pdbx_seq_one_letter_code
_entity_poly.pdbx_strand_id
1 'polypeptide(L)' 'MKIILSPTKTMTNKAFDIQVSDPIFSKQADKIRKILKTYSKDDLKKLYKASDKIIDKTYDYYQDAEASC' A
#
# COMPACT_ATOMS: atom_id res chain seq x y z
N MET A 1 -27.38 -7.88 1.29
CA MET A 1 -26.61 -7.53 2.51
C MET A 1 -25.18 -7.22 2.12
N LYS A 2 -24.56 -6.16 2.65
CA LYS A 2 -23.15 -5.83 2.40
C LYS A 2 -22.36 -5.99 3.70
N ILE A 3 -21.29 -6.76 3.67
CA ILE A 3 -20.35 -6.91 4.79
C ILE A 3 -19.18 -5.96 4.52
N ILE A 4 -18.81 -5.16 5.52
CA ILE A 4 -17.69 -4.22 5.44
C ILE A 4 -16.70 -4.58 6.55
N LEU A 5 -15.46 -4.84 6.16
CA LEU A 5 -14.37 -5.19 7.08
C LEU A 5 -13.29 -4.10 7.00
N SER A 6 -12.63 -3.84 8.12
CA SER A 6 -11.45 -2.97 8.13
C SER A 6 -10.26 -3.71 7.50
N PRO A 7 -9.35 -2.97 6.83
CA PRO A 7 -8.12 -3.57 6.31
C PRO A 7 -7.15 -3.92 7.43
N THR A 8 -6.19 -4.79 7.14
CA THR A 8 -5.11 -5.17 8.04
C THR A 8 -3.82 -4.44 7.66
N LYS A 9 -2.91 -4.23 8.64
CA LYS A 9 -1.57 -3.69 8.37
C LYS A 9 -0.60 -4.77 7.86
N THR A 10 -0.87 -6.03 8.19
CA THR A 10 -0.05 -7.18 7.79
C THR A 10 -0.50 -7.68 6.43
N MET A 11 0.40 -7.65 5.44
CA MET A 11 0.17 -8.18 4.10
C MET A 11 0.89 -9.53 3.93
N THR A 12 0.19 -10.48 3.31
CA THR A 12 0.74 -11.78 2.92
C THR A 12 0.55 -11.98 1.42
N ASN A 13 1.65 -12.21 0.70
CA ASN A 13 1.61 -12.53 -0.74
C ASN A 13 1.37 -14.03 -0.92
N LYS A 14 0.19 -14.48 -0.49
CA LYS A 14 -0.25 -15.86 -0.73
C LYS A 14 -1.08 -15.87 -2.01
N ALA A 15 -0.64 -16.64 -3.00
CA ALA A 15 -1.46 -16.88 -4.18
C ALA A 15 -2.69 -17.70 -3.76
N PHE A 16 -3.86 -17.21 -4.13
CA PHE A 16 -5.12 -17.93 -4.02
C PHE A 16 -5.61 -18.22 -5.43
N ASP A 17 -6.10 -19.44 -5.66
CA ASP A 17 -6.75 -19.80 -6.92
C ASP A 17 -8.19 -19.26 -6.90
N ILE A 18 -8.32 -17.96 -7.18
CA ILE A 18 -9.59 -17.24 -7.21
C ILE A 18 -9.62 -16.31 -8.42
N GLN A 19 -10.82 -16.03 -8.92
CA GLN A 19 -11.02 -14.99 -9.92
C GLN A 19 -10.76 -13.61 -9.27
N VAL A 20 -9.89 -12.82 -9.91
CA VAL A 20 -9.52 -11.47 -9.45
C VAL A 20 -10.22 -10.45 -10.33
N SER A 21 -10.55 -9.29 -9.75
CA SER A 21 -11.11 -8.15 -10.46
C SER A 21 -10.31 -6.89 -10.17
N ASP A 22 -10.45 -5.89 -11.04
CA ASP A 22 -9.74 -4.63 -10.91
C ASP A 22 -10.34 -3.73 -9.80
N PRO A 23 -9.50 -3.02 -9.03
CA PRO A 23 -9.98 -2.04 -8.05
C PRO A 23 -10.71 -0.87 -8.73
N ILE A 24 -11.95 -0.63 -8.30
CA ILE A 24 -12.83 0.43 -8.84
C ILE A 24 -12.23 1.84 -8.70
N PHE A 25 -11.34 2.06 -7.72
CA PHE A 25 -10.76 3.38 -7.40
C PHE A 25 -9.26 3.50 -7.71
N SER A 26 -8.78 2.79 -8.74
CA SER A 26 -7.37 2.81 -9.15
C SER A 26 -6.82 4.23 -9.38
N LYS A 27 -7.59 5.10 -10.05
CA LYS A 27 -7.19 6.50 -10.30
C LYS A 27 -6.97 7.31 -9.02
N GLN A 28 -7.77 7.06 -7.98
CA GLN A 28 -7.63 7.72 -6.68
C GLN A 28 -6.43 7.17 -5.92
N ALA A 29 -6.23 5.85 -5.96
CA ALA A 29 -5.06 5.21 -5.40
C ALA A 29 -3.76 5.76 -6.02
N ASP A 30 -3.74 5.97 -7.34
CA ASP A 30 -2.59 6.55 -8.04
C ASP A 30 -2.29 8.00 -7.60
N LYS A 31 -3.33 8.80 -7.36
CA LYS A 31 -3.15 10.17 -6.84
C LYS A 31 -2.50 10.14 -5.47
N ILE A 32 -2.97 9.28 -4.58
CA ILE A 32 -2.40 9.11 -3.24
C ILE A 32 -0.96 8.62 -3.35
N ARG A 33 -0.70 7.62 -4.20
CA ARG A 33 0.64 7.08 -4.45
C ARG A 33 1.61 8.15 -4.93
N LYS A 34 1.20 9.02 -5.86
CA LYS A 34 2.03 10.14 -6.35
C LYS A 34 2.43 11.09 -5.24
N ILE A 35 1.53 11.37 -4.30
CA ILE A 35 1.84 12.18 -3.11
C ILE A 35 2.83 11.42 -2.22
N LEU A 36 2.58 10.15 -1.91
CA LEU A 36 3.45 9.36 -1.03
C LEU A 36 4.86 9.17 -1.59
N LYS A 37 5.03 9.12 -2.91
CA LYS A 37 6.34 9.05 -3.57
C LYS A 37 7.25 10.25 -3.27
N THR A 38 6.69 11.41 -2.94
CA THR A 38 7.50 12.62 -2.67
C THR A 38 8.03 12.67 -1.23
N TYR A 39 7.62 11.75 -0.36
CA TYR A 39 8.03 11.72 1.04
C TYR A 39 9.40 11.04 1.16
N SER A 40 10.24 11.53 2.06
CA SER A 40 11.46 10.82 2.47
C SER A 40 11.12 9.70 3.47
N LYS A 41 12.07 8.78 3.70
CA LYS A 41 11.92 7.75 4.74
C LYS A 41 11.69 8.36 6.13
N ASP A 42 12.36 9.47 6.44
CA ASP A 42 12.17 10.18 7.71
C ASP A 42 10.77 10.79 7.85
N ASP A 43 10.21 11.33 6.75
CA ASP A 43 8.84 11.84 6.75
C ASP A 43 7.85 10.70 6.98
N LEU A 44 8.03 9.56 6.32
CA LEU A 44 7.19 8.38 6.51
C LEU A 44 7.31 7.82 7.93
N LYS A 45 8.51 7.79 8.51
CA LYS A 45 8.75 7.35 9.90
C LYS A 45 7.98 8.22 10.89
N LYS A 46 8.04 9.54 10.73
CA LYS A 46 7.28 10.48 11.57
C LYS A 46 5.77 10.33 11.37
N LEU A 47 5.32 10.16 10.14
CA LEU A 47 3.91 10.04 9.79
C LEU A 47 3.28 8.74 10.32
N TYR A 48 3.93 7.61 10.09
CA TYR A 48 3.39 6.29 10.44
C TYR A 48 3.76 5.82 11.83
N LYS A 49 4.77 6.44 12.47
CA LYS A 49 5.27 6.05 13.79
C LYS A 49 5.60 4.56 13.86
N ALA A 50 6.24 4.06 12.80
CA ALA A 50 6.59 2.66 12.63
C ALA A 50 8.12 2.45 12.72
N SER A 51 8.53 1.20 12.83
CA SER A 51 9.96 0.83 12.85
C SER A 51 10.62 1.04 11.49
N ASP A 52 11.93 1.25 11.50
CA ASP A 52 12.72 1.48 10.27
C ASP A 52 12.52 0.37 9.24
N LYS A 53 12.50 -0.88 9.68
CA LYS A 53 12.25 -2.05 8.82
C LYS A 53 10.90 -1.97 8.07
N ILE A 54 9.84 -1.46 8.72
CA ILE A 54 8.53 -1.30 8.08
C ILE A 54 8.59 -0.12 7.11
N ILE A 55 9.20 0.99 7.52
CA ILE A 55 9.34 2.20 6.70
C ILE A 55 10.14 1.93 5.43
N ASP A 56 11.25 1.21 5.52
CA ASP A 56 12.07 0.82 4.37
C ASP A 56 11.22 0.07 3.35
N LYS A 57 10.55 -1.00 3.80
CA LYS A 57 9.70 -1.82 2.93
C LYS A 57 8.57 -1.01 2.30
N THR A 58 7.92 -0.15 3.08
CA THR A 58 6.81 0.69 2.60
C THR A 58 7.29 1.77 1.64
N TYR A 59 8.46 2.35 1.86
CA TYR A 59 9.09 3.29 0.94
C TYR A 59 9.36 2.63 -0.41
N ASP A 60 9.95 1.43 -0.39
CA ASP A 60 10.23 0.65 -1.59
C ASP A 60 8.93 0.36 -2.38
N TYR A 61 7.86 -0.06 -1.69
CA TYR A 61 6.54 -0.24 -2.32
C TYR A 61 5.99 1.00 -3.01
N TYR A 62 6.22 2.18 -2.45
CA TYR A 62 5.77 3.41 -3.09
C TYR A 62 6.58 3.70 -4.33
N GLN A 63 7.90 3.56 -4.27
CA GLN A 63 8.81 3.86 -5.39
C GLN A 63 8.66 2.86 -6.55
N ASP A 64 8.61 1.57 -6.26
CA ASP A 64 8.55 0.48 -7.25
C ASP A 64 7.26 0.54 -8.07
N ALA A 65 7.39 0.88 -9.36
CA ALA A 65 6.27 1.08 -10.29
C ALA A 65 5.28 -0.11 -10.34
N GLU A 66 5.74 -1.31 -9.98
CA GLU A 66 5.08 -2.61 -10.22
C GLU A 66 4.38 -3.24 -9.02
N ALA A 67 4.05 -2.51 -7.95
CA ALA A 67 3.10 -3.02 -6.96
C ALA A 67 1.64 -2.81 -7.42
N SER A 68 1.32 -3.27 -8.64
CA SER A 68 -0.05 -3.63 -9.00
C SER A 68 -0.32 -4.99 -8.36
N CYS A 69 -1.23 -5.03 -7.39
CA CYS A 69 -1.88 -6.28 -7.01
C CYS A 69 -2.50 -6.96 -8.24
#